data_AF-A0A969KRS6-F1
#
_entry.id   AF-A0A969KRS6-F1
#
_cell.length_a   1.000
_cell.length_b   1.000
_cell.length_c   1.000
_cell.angle_alpha   90.00
_cell.angle_beta   90.00
_cell.angle_gamma   90.00
#
_symmetry.space_group_name_H-M   'P 1'
#
loop_
_entity.id
_entity.type
_entity.pdbx_description
1 polymer ?
#
loop_
_entity_poly.entity_id
_entity_poly.type
_entity_poly.pdbx_seq_one_letter_code
_entity_poly.pdbx_strand_id
1 'polypeptide(L)' 'MDEQRLQAYVALVEQLLSCPQGQEAELLQANAALVDVGLLGVMEQYAAYLESQGDGNARWLREFSGRLAQTLG' A
#
# COMPACT_ATOMS: atom_id res chain seq x y z
N MET A 1 -16.05 3.64 -8.45
CA MET A 1 -15.16 2.99 -7.48
C MET A 1 -16.03 2.51 -6.33
N ASP A 2 -15.92 1.24 -5.94
CA ASP A 2 -16.59 0.75 -4.74
C ASP A 2 -15.92 1.36 -3.51
N GLU A 3 -16.65 2.16 -2.73
CA GLU A 3 -16.15 2.79 -1.50
C GLU A 3 -15.58 1.76 -0.53
N GLN A 4 -16.17 0.56 -0.50
CA GLN A 4 -15.70 -0.59 0.27
C GLN A 4 -14.30 -1.05 -0.18
N ARG A 5 -14.04 -1.04 -1.49
CA ARG A 5 -12.74 -1.45 -2.04
C ARG A 5 -11.66 -0.41 -1.73
N LEU A 6 -12.02 0.88 -1.83
CA LEU A 6 -11.12 1.97 -1.43
C LEU A 6 -10.77 1.89 0.06
N GLN A 7 -11.77 1.66 0.93
CA GLN A 7 -11.53 1.45 2.37
C GLN A 7 -10.63 0.24 2.62
N ALA A 8 -10.84 -0.86 1.90
CA ALA A 8 -9.99 -2.04 2.02
C ALA A 8 -8.54 -1.77 1.59
N TYR A 9 -8.32 -0.98 0.53
CA TYR A 9 -6.98 -0.56 0.13
C TYR A 9 -6.32 0.32 1.19
N VAL A 10 -7.03 1.31 1.72
CA VAL A 10 -6.49 2.19 2.78
C VAL A 10 -6.13 1.35 4.01
N ALA A 11 -7.01 0.46 4.46
CA ALA A 11 -6.75 -0.41 5.60
C ALA A 11 -5.55 -1.35 5.37
N LEU A 12 -5.35 -1.84 4.13
CA LEU A 12 -4.18 -2.65 3.78
C LEU A 12 -2.89 -1.81 3.81
N VAL A 13 -2.93 -0.56 3.32
CA VAL A 13 -1.79 0.35 3.36
C VAL A 13 -1.41 0.69 4.81
N GLU A 14 -2.37 1.00 5.67
CA GLU A 14 -2.12 1.27 7.09
C GLU A 14 -1.53 0.06 7.81
N GLN A 15 -2.01 -1.14 7.49
CA GLN A 15 -1.44 -2.39 8.01
C GLN A 15 -0.01 -2.59 7.51
N LEU A 16 0.28 -2.36 6.23
CA LEU A 16 1.64 -2.44 5.68
C LEU A 16 2.61 -1.48 6.38
N LEU A 17 2.16 -0.27 6.72
CA LEU A 17 2.96 0.74 7.42
C LEU A 17 3.20 0.40 8.90
N SER A 18 2.26 -0.31 9.53
CA SER A 18 2.34 -0.70 10.95
C SER A 18 2.92 -2.10 11.16
N CYS A 19 3.07 -2.85 10.07
CA CYS A 19 3.54 -4.22 10.02
C CYS A 19 5.03 -4.30 10.39
N PRO A 20 5.46 -5.31 11.17
CA PRO A 20 6.88 -5.59 11.36
C PRO A 20 7.54 -5.96 10.03
N GLN A 21 8.82 -5.59 9.88
CA GLN A 21 9.61 -6.01 8.72
C GLN A 21 9.57 -7.54 8.56
N GLY A 22 9.23 -7.99 7.36
CA GLY A 22 9.15 -9.40 6.98
C GLY A 22 7.74 -9.99 6.98
N GLN A 23 6.73 -9.28 7.50
CA GLN A 23 5.33 -9.73 7.47
C GLN A 23 4.52 -9.13 6.31
N GLU A 24 5.10 -8.19 5.55
CA GLU A 24 4.41 -7.53 4.44
C GLU A 24 3.97 -8.53 3.37
N ALA A 25 4.80 -9.54 3.09
CA ALA A 25 4.50 -10.58 2.11
C ALA A 25 3.32 -11.47 2.53
N GLU A 26 3.24 -11.83 3.82
CA GLU A 26 2.12 -12.63 4.36
C GLU A 26 0.82 -11.82 4.34
N LEU A 27 0.91 -10.54 4.73
CA LEU A 27 -0.21 -9.60 4.68
C LEU A 27 -0.75 -9.43 3.25
N LEU A 28 0.13 -9.26 2.27
CA LEU A 28 -0.25 -9.18 0.85
C LEU A 28 -0.86 -10.47 0.34
N GLN A 29 -0.33 -11.64 0.73
CA GLN A 29 -0.91 -12.93 0.36
C GLN A 29 -2.31 -13.12 0.94
N ALA A 30 -2.52 -12.77 2.21
CA ALA A 30 -3.84 -12.79 2.84
C ALA A 30 -4.85 -11.85 2.16
N ASN A 31 -4.35 -10.79 1.54
CA ASN A 31 -5.14 -9.77 0.84
C ASN A 31 -4.94 -9.80 -0.69
N ALA A 32 -4.58 -10.96 -1.27
CA ALA A 32 -4.21 -11.05 -2.69
C ALA A 32 -5.29 -10.52 -3.65
N ALA A 33 -6.57 -10.60 -3.28
CA ALA A 33 -7.68 -10.04 -4.05
C ALA A 33 -7.67 -8.50 -4.16
N LEU A 34 -6.94 -7.82 -3.27
CA LEU A 34 -6.73 -6.37 -3.25
C LEU A 34 -5.41 -5.98 -3.92
N VAL A 35 -4.50 -6.91 -4.21
CA VAL A 35 -3.20 -6.58 -4.81
C VAL A 35 -3.36 -6.39 -6.31
N ASP A 36 -3.68 -5.17 -6.71
CA ASP A 36 -3.89 -4.77 -8.09
C ASP A 36 -3.45 -3.32 -8.36
N VAL A 37 -3.68 -2.85 -9.58
CA VAL A 37 -3.39 -1.46 -9.98
C VAL A 37 -4.16 -0.41 -9.18
N GLY A 38 -5.32 -0.76 -8.61
CA GLY A 38 -6.10 0.12 -7.75
C GLY A 38 -5.40 0.37 -6.41
N LEU A 39 -4.85 -0.68 -5.79
CA LEU A 39 -4.03 -0.56 -4.59
C LEU A 39 -2.80 0.32 -4.82
N LEU A 40 -2.09 0.14 -5.94
CA LEU A 40 -0.93 0.97 -6.29
C LEU A 40 -1.28 2.47 -6.33
N GLY A 41 -2.44 2.81 -6.92
CA GLY A 41 -2.93 4.19 -6.96
C GLY A 41 -3.27 4.75 -5.58
N VAL A 42 -3.77 3.92 -4.65
CA VAL A 42 -4.00 4.33 -3.26
C VAL A 42 -2.69 4.50 -2.51
N MET A 43 -1.71 3.63 -2.72
CA MET A 43 -0.38 3.73 -2.11
C MET A 43 0.33 5.04 -2.48
N GLU A 44 0.29 5.45 -3.75
CA GLU A 44 0.86 6.73 -4.17
C GLU A 44 0.16 7.94 -3.54
N GLN A 45 -1.18 7.92 -3.49
CA GLN A 45 -1.95 9.00 -2.84
C GLN A 45 -1.65 9.08 -1.35
N TYR A 46 -1.59 7.93 -0.67
CA TYR A 46 -1.29 7.86 0.75
C TYR A 46 0.16 8.28 1.03
N ALA A 47 1.10 7.93 0.14
CA ALA A 47 2.48 8.38 0.25
C ALA A 47 2.61 9.91 0.10
N ALA A 48 1.87 10.52 -0.82
CA ALA A 48 1.83 11.98 -0.96
C ALA A 48 1.24 12.65 0.30
N TYR A 49 0.22 12.04 0.91
CA TYR A 49 -0.32 12.50 2.19
C TYR A 49 0.71 12.42 3.32
N LEU A 50 1.42 11.29 3.45
CA LEU A 50 2.50 11.11 4.42
C LEU A 50 3.63 12.12 4.21
N GLU A 51 4.01 12.36 2.96
CA GLU A 51 5.03 13.36 2.60
C GLU A 51 4.63 14.77 3.01
N SER A 52 3.35 15.14 2.84
CA SER A 52 2.83 16.44 3.28
C SER A 52 2.89 16.64 4.80
N GLN A 53 2.90 15.55 5.57
CA GLN A 53 3.05 15.56 7.02
C GLN A 53 4.51 15.45 7.50
N GLY A 54 5.46 15.30 6.57
CA GLY A 54 6.86 15.04 6.90
C GLY A 54 7.10 13.64 7.46
N ASP A 55 6.19 12.68 7.20
CA ASP A 55 6.33 11.31 7.66
C ASP A 55 7.34 10.55 6.77
N GLY A 56 8.35 9.95 7.42
CA GLY A 56 9.43 9.23 6.76
C GLY A 56 8.96 7.97 5.99
N ASN A 57 7.78 7.46 6.30
CA ASN A 57 7.20 6.29 5.64
C ASN A 57 6.74 6.58 4.21
N ALA A 58 6.59 7.85 3.83
CA ALA A 58 6.21 8.24 2.46
C ALA A 58 7.15 7.63 1.40
N ARG A 59 8.47 7.71 1.63
CA ARG A 59 9.48 7.16 0.72
C ARG A 59 9.38 5.64 0.64
N TRP A 60 9.28 4.99 1.79
CA TRP A 60 9.15 3.54 1.87
C TRP A 60 7.91 3.04 1.12
N LEU A 61 6.77 3.73 1.27
CA LEU A 61 5.53 3.34 0.62
C LEU A 61 5.60 3.47 -0.91
N ARG A 62 6.22 4.54 -1.43
CA ARG A 62 6.48 4.69 -2.88
C ARG A 62 7.39 3.59 -3.41
N GLU A 63 8.50 3.30 -2.71
CA GLU A 63 9.43 2.23 -3.11
C GLU A 63 8.76 0.84 -3.07
N PHE A 64 7.92 0.59 -2.07
CA PHE A 64 7.18 -0.66 -1.95
C PHE A 64 6.10 -0.79 -3.04
N SER A 65 5.35 0.29 -3.33
CA SER A 65 4.42 0.37 -4.46
C SER A 65 5.11 0.07 -5.79
N GLY A 66 6.30 0.66 -6.03
CA GLY A 66 7.10 0.40 -7.22
C GLY A 66 7.52 -1.06 -7.36
N ARG A 67 7.88 -1.73 -6.26
CA ARG A 67 8.18 -3.18 -6.25
C ARG A 67 6.93 -4.01 -6.56
N LEU A 68 5.79 -3.68 -5.95
CA LEU A 68 4.52 -4.34 -6.24
C LEU A 68 4.11 -4.21 -7.71
N ALA A 69 4.31 -3.04 -8.31
CA ALA A 69 4.02 -2.82 -9.73
C ALA A 69 4.83 -3.77 -10.64
N GLN A 70 6.10 -4.07 -10.28
CA GLN A 70 6.92 -5.03 -11.02
C GLN A 70 6.42 -6.47 -10.89
N THR A 71 5.73 -6.82 -9.79
CA THR A 71 5.16 -8.16 -9.60
C THR A 71 3.82 -8.38 -10.30
N LEU A 72 3.14 -7.28 -10.66
CA LEU A 72 1.86 -7.30 -11.37
C LEU A 72 2.02 -7.26 -12.90
N GLY A 73 3.23 -7.03 -13.41
CA GLY A 73 3.60 -7.07 -14.82
C GLY A 73 4.06 -8.45 -15.27
#